data_AF-A0A7S3L6A5-F1
#
_entry.id   AF-A0A7S3L6A5-F1
#
_cell.length_a   1.000
_cell.length_b   1.000
_cell.length_c   1.000
_cell.angle_alpha   90.00
_cell.angle_beta   90.00
_cell.angle_gamma   90.00
#
_symmetry.space_group_name_H-M   'P 1'
#
loop_
_entity.id
_entity.type
_entity.pdbx_description
1 polymer ?
#
loop_
_entity_poly.entity_id
_entity_poly.type
_entity_poly.pdbx_seq_one_letter_code
_entity_poly.pdbx_strand_id
1 'polypeptide(L)'
;MKLSLALLALLSSAVDAFVSNPRPGFVSNQIQAEIGEVSSFSATRLFEQSEATAANAPTGLEFSDEEQSLIEGIHEKLAGASEPRAILKETLPTLSPALIYRLRQATNDANPAIQKVAIELNELLEDQLITARNTLQDLLNSGEIRKLDSIIGKAQREGRLDTAFFNVLTVNLQDAAQNDMGPTQEGAASRLQILQHIYTRCQEEVEKSIPPGLALLNRIMRAPEDSIRRNLYEHYLTPQKTIISSPDGKEIDLGGNGAPLVPMQDFIDALAQTVKQIRTVENVGAADRVSAANLVESCRTIAKEARIVIGEKYGAESEELRNFEEGLQPVFRPSSAESPYITGEA
;
A
#
# COMPACT_ATOMS: atom_id res chain seq x y z
N MET A 1 4.37 4.90 -9.18
CA MET A 1 3.46 4.63 -8.03
C MET A 1 3.20 3.13 -7.78
N LYS A 2 4.10 2.21 -8.16
CA LYS A 2 3.87 0.74 -8.08
C LYS A 2 4.61 0.01 -6.94
N LEU A 3 5.37 0.72 -6.11
CA LEU A 3 6.21 0.11 -5.04
C LEU A 3 5.70 0.31 -3.60
N SER A 4 4.48 0.85 -3.40
CA SER A 4 4.03 1.29 -2.06
C SER A 4 3.10 0.29 -1.33
N LEU A 5 2.43 -0.63 -2.02
CA LEU A 5 1.39 -1.47 -1.39
C LEU A 5 1.91 -2.67 -0.60
N ALA A 6 3.03 -3.28 -0.98
CA ALA A 6 3.64 -4.38 -0.21
C ALA A 6 4.25 -3.87 1.11
N LEU A 7 4.85 -2.67 1.10
CA LEU A 7 5.36 -2.01 2.30
C LEU A 7 4.22 -1.53 3.22
N LEU A 8 3.13 -1.01 2.63
CA LEU A 8 1.89 -0.69 3.36
C LEU A 8 1.22 -1.95 3.94
N ALA A 9 1.29 -3.10 3.28
CA ALA A 9 0.74 -4.36 3.79
C ALA A 9 1.53 -4.88 5.01
N LEU A 10 2.87 -4.75 4.99
CA LEU A 10 3.73 -5.05 6.15
C LEU A 10 3.44 -4.10 7.33
N LEU A 11 3.17 -2.82 7.07
CA LEU A 11 2.80 -1.84 8.10
C LEU A 11 1.35 -2.04 8.61
N SER A 12 0.41 -2.43 7.74
CA SER A 12 -1.00 -2.75 8.09
C SER A 12 -1.07 -3.98 9.00
N SER A 13 -0.32 -5.04 8.72
CA SER A 13 -0.31 -6.26 9.54
C SER A 13 0.14 -6.01 10.99
N ALA A 14 0.97 -4.99 11.24
CA ALA A 14 1.39 -4.60 12.59
C ALA A 14 0.31 -3.80 13.34
N VAL A 15 -0.56 -3.08 12.61
CA VAL A 15 -1.68 -2.30 13.17
C VAL A 15 -2.91 -3.19 13.40
N ASP A 16 -3.21 -4.10 12.47
CA ASP A 16 -4.34 -5.04 12.56
C ASP A 16 -4.15 -6.08 13.68
N ALA A 17 -2.90 -6.47 13.98
CA ALA A 17 -2.59 -7.32 15.12
C ALA A 17 -2.78 -6.63 16.49
N PHE A 18 -2.90 -5.29 16.50
CA PHE A 18 -3.00 -4.48 17.72
C PHE A 18 -4.42 -4.00 18.03
N VAL A 19 -5.31 -3.94 17.02
CA VAL A 19 -6.66 -3.36 17.14
C VAL A 19 -7.74 -4.43 16.93
N SER A 20 -7.84 -5.36 17.86
CA SER A 20 -8.95 -6.32 17.89
C SER A 20 -10.22 -5.67 18.46
N ASN A 21 -11.06 -5.17 17.56
CA ASN A 21 -12.54 -5.04 17.63
C ASN A 21 -13.15 -3.83 18.40
N PRO A 22 -13.91 -2.96 17.70
CA PRO A 22 -15.13 -2.39 18.29
C PRO A 22 -16.38 -2.52 17.38
N ARG A 23 -17.52 -2.73 18.04
CA ARG A 23 -18.88 -2.89 17.48
C ARG A 23 -19.45 -1.58 16.89
N PRO A 24 -20.46 -1.64 15.99
CA PRO A 24 -20.99 -0.44 15.34
C PRO A 24 -21.99 0.31 16.23
N GLY A 25 -21.81 1.62 16.31
CA GLY A 25 -22.78 2.58 16.87
C GLY A 25 -22.47 3.96 16.31
N PHE A 26 -23.33 4.44 15.42
CA PHE A 26 -23.14 5.65 14.63
C PHE A 26 -24.08 6.75 15.15
N VAL A 27 -23.57 7.91 15.59
CA VAL A 27 -24.35 9.17 15.69
C VAL A 27 -23.45 10.38 15.40
N SER A 28 -24.03 11.33 14.65
CA SER A 28 -23.47 12.58 14.16
C SER A 28 -23.61 13.72 15.17
N ASN A 29 -22.55 14.51 15.36
CA ASN A 29 -22.49 15.99 15.34
C ASN A 29 -21.44 16.56 16.31
N GLN A 30 -20.78 17.64 15.83
CA GLN A 30 -19.98 18.63 16.57
C GLN A 30 -18.56 18.22 17.02
N ILE A 31 -17.58 18.60 16.19
CA ILE A 31 -16.16 18.70 16.55
C ILE A 31 -15.69 20.07 16.09
N GLN A 32 -15.63 21.04 17.00
CA GLN A 32 -15.12 22.39 16.67
C GLN A 32 -14.25 23.02 17.77
N ALA A 33 -13.92 22.35 18.87
CA ALA A 33 -13.28 23.02 20.00
C ALA A 33 -11.83 22.61 20.36
N GLU A 34 -11.26 21.52 19.83
CA GLU A 34 -9.94 21.03 20.31
C GLU A 34 -8.85 20.88 19.23
N ILE A 35 -9.07 21.34 18.00
CA ILE A 35 -8.13 21.12 16.88
C ILE A 35 -6.99 22.16 16.84
N GLY A 36 -7.05 23.21 17.68
CA GLY A 36 -6.18 24.39 17.57
C GLY A 36 -4.74 24.27 18.09
N GLU A 37 -4.44 23.38 19.04
CA GLU A 37 -3.15 23.41 19.78
C GLU A 37 -2.18 22.25 19.50
N VAL A 38 -2.57 21.23 18.73
CA VAL A 38 -1.80 19.96 18.66
C VAL A 38 -0.86 19.87 17.43
N SER A 39 -0.87 20.84 16.52
CA SER A 39 -0.08 20.80 15.27
C SER A 39 1.44 20.92 15.47
N SER A 40 1.90 21.46 16.61
CA SER A 40 3.32 21.75 16.84
C SER A 40 4.10 20.65 17.58
N PHE A 41 3.42 19.74 18.30
CA PHE A 41 4.11 18.86 19.26
C PHE A 41 4.53 17.50 18.69
N SER A 42 3.86 17.01 17.63
CA SER A 42 4.09 15.66 17.08
C SER A 42 5.17 15.59 15.99
N ALA A 43 5.55 16.71 15.38
CA ALA A 43 6.59 16.76 14.36
C ALA A 43 7.98 16.47 14.94
N THR A 44 8.30 17.03 16.11
CA THR A 44 9.60 16.87 16.76
C THR A 44 9.93 15.40 17.05
N ARG A 45 8.95 14.56 17.40
CA ARG A 45 9.17 13.12 17.65
C ARG A 45 9.43 12.28 16.41
N LEU A 46 8.83 12.62 15.26
CA LEU A 46 9.12 11.97 13.97
C LEU A 46 10.53 12.30 13.49
N PHE A 47 11.01 13.51 13.78
CA PHE A 47 12.40 13.91 13.57
C PHE A 47 13.35 13.23 14.56
N GLU A 48 13.04 13.21 15.87
CA GLU A 48 13.87 12.61 16.92
C GLU A 48 14.00 11.08 16.81
N GLN A 49 12.98 10.34 16.35
CA GLN A 49 13.10 8.89 16.14
C GLN A 49 13.98 8.54 14.92
N SER A 50 14.04 9.44 13.92
CA SER A 50 14.98 9.32 12.80
C SER A 50 16.40 9.75 13.16
N GLU A 51 16.56 10.65 14.15
CA GLU A 51 17.86 11.05 14.70
C GLU A 51 18.41 10.07 15.74
N ALA A 52 17.57 9.37 16.50
CA ALA A 52 18.02 8.39 17.50
C ALA A 52 18.69 7.15 16.90
N THR A 53 18.44 6.87 15.61
CA THR A 53 19.18 5.87 14.82
C THR A 53 20.48 6.43 14.21
N ALA A 54 20.73 7.74 14.32
CA ALA A 54 21.90 8.43 13.74
C ALA A 54 23.18 8.32 14.59
N ALA A 55 23.11 7.81 15.82
CA ALA A 55 24.27 7.74 16.72
C ALA A 55 25.33 6.68 16.32
N ASN A 56 25.11 5.89 15.26
CA ASN A 56 26.03 4.88 14.76
C ASN A 56 26.33 4.98 13.24
N ALA A 57 26.13 6.14 12.61
CA ALA A 57 26.41 6.30 11.18
C ALA A 57 27.92 6.43 10.89
N PRO A 58 28.49 5.68 9.93
CA PRO A 58 29.88 5.83 9.52
C PRO A 58 30.10 7.21 8.86
N THR A 59 31.12 7.91 9.32
CA THR A 59 31.61 9.17 8.76
C THR A 59 32.26 8.92 7.40
N GLY A 60 31.45 9.02 6.36
CA GLY A 60 31.82 8.88 4.94
C GLY A 60 30.63 8.35 4.17
N LEU A 61 29.83 9.23 3.56
CA LEU A 61 28.74 8.83 2.67
C LEU A 61 29.37 8.34 1.35
N GLU A 62 29.87 7.12 1.35
CA GLU A 62 30.36 6.49 0.13
C GLU A 62 29.16 5.98 -0.68
N PHE A 63 29.12 6.36 -1.95
CA PHE A 63 28.17 5.87 -2.94
C PHE A 63 28.90 4.90 -3.86
N SER A 64 28.31 3.74 -4.15
CA SER A 64 28.90 2.80 -5.10
C SER A 64 28.91 3.40 -6.52
N ASP A 65 29.75 2.88 -7.41
CA ASP A 65 29.82 3.35 -8.80
C ASP A 65 28.46 3.24 -9.52
N GLU A 66 27.69 2.19 -9.22
CA GLU A 66 26.33 1.99 -9.74
C GLU A 66 25.37 3.07 -9.22
N GLU A 67 25.46 3.42 -7.94
CA GLU A 67 24.63 4.46 -7.32
C GLU A 67 24.98 5.84 -7.84
N GLN A 68 26.27 6.13 -8.00
CA GLN A 68 26.73 7.39 -8.59
C GLN A 68 26.22 7.53 -10.02
N SER A 69 26.36 6.49 -10.85
CA SER A 69 25.84 6.51 -12.22
C SER A 69 24.32 6.73 -12.26
N LEU A 70 23.58 6.11 -11.34
CA LEU A 70 22.14 6.32 -11.22
C LEU A 70 21.80 7.76 -10.81
N ILE A 71 22.50 8.31 -9.82
CA ILE A 71 22.31 9.69 -9.35
C ILE A 71 22.64 10.69 -10.46
N GLU A 72 23.72 10.48 -11.20
CA GLU A 72 24.11 11.31 -12.34
C GLU A 72 23.04 11.28 -13.45
N GLY A 73 22.49 10.10 -13.75
CA GLY A 73 21.38 9.96 -14.70
C GLY A 73 20.11 10.70 -14.24
N ILE A 74 19.82 10.74 -12.94
CA ILE A 74 18.73 11.56 -12.38
C ILE A 74 19.08 13.04 -12.53
N HIS A 75 20.30 13.44 -12.17
CA HIS A 75 20.75 14.83 -12.26
C HIS A 75 20.66 15.38 -13.69
N GLU A 76 21.06 14.60 -14.69
CA GLU A 76 20.95 14.97 -16.10
C GLU A 76 19.49 15.18 -16.52
N LYS A 77 18.59 14.25 -16.12
CA LYS A 77 17.16 14.40 -16.33
C LYS A 77 16.60 15.66 -15.67
N LEU A 78 17.04 16.01 -14.47
CA LEU A 78 16.63 17.22 -13.77
C LEU A 78 17.16 18.50 -14.44
N ALA A 79 18.37 18.48 -15.00
CA ALA A 79 18.98 19.64 -15.64
C ALA A 79 18.22 20.12 -16.89
N GLY A 80 17.53 19.21 -17.59
CA GLY A 80 16.73 19.52 -18.79
C GLY A 80 15.23 19.66 -18.55
N ALA A 81 14.75 19.49 -17.31
CA ALA A 81 13.32 19.38 -17.03
C ALA A 81 12.64 20.72 -16.75
N SER A 82 11.47 20.92 -17.35
CA SER A 82 10.55 21.98 -16.94
C SER A 82 9.90 21.70 -15.59
N GLU A 83 9.79 20.43 -15.21
CA GLU A 83 9.20 19.98 -13.94
C GLU A 83 10.12 18.96 -13.22
N PRO A 84 11.19 19.41 -12.54
CA PRO A 84 12.13 18.54 -11.82
C PRO A 84 11.45 17.61 -10.81
N ARG A 85 10.39 18.11 -10.16
CA ARG A 85 9.60 17.36 -9.16
C ARG A 85 8.84 16.18 -9.76
N ALA A 86 8.36 16.28 -11.00
CA ALA A 86 7.66 15.18 -11.65
C ALA A 86 8.61 14.00 -11.92
N ILE A 87 9.83 14.32 -12.37
CA ILE A 87 10.90 13.34 -12.59
C ILE A 87 11.26 12.66 -11.28
N LEU A 88 11.49 13.43 -10.22
CA LEU A 88 11.81 12.85 -8.91
C LEU A 88 10.69 11.95 -8.37
N LYS A 89 9.42 12.32 -8.55
CA LYS A 89 8.27 11.47 -8.18
C LYS A 89 8.23 10.16 -8.98
N GLU A 90 8.65 10.19 -10.24
CA GLU A 90 8.71 9.01 -11.09
C GLU A 90 9.91 8.10 -10.73
N THR A 91 11.05 8.69 -10.36
CA THR A 91 12.27 7.96 -10.00
C THR A 91 12.29 7.51 -8.55
N LEU A 92 11.56 8.16 -7.64
CA LEU A 92 11.53 7.80 -6.21
C LEU A 92 11.27 6.31 -5.95
N PRO A 93 10.31 5.65 -6.64
CA PRO A 93 10.04 4.23 -6.44
C PRO A 93 11.14 3.30 -6.96
N THR A 94 12.07 3.79 -7.78
CA THR A 94 13.21 3.00 -8.28
C THR A 94 14.44 3.13 -7.40
N LEU A 95 14.46 4.09 -6.48
CA LEU A 95 15.56 4.27 -5.53
C LEU A 95 15.43 3.29 -4.37
N SER A 96 16.54 2.66 -3.99
CA SER A 96 16.56 1.82 -2.79
C SER A 96 16.36 2.68 -1.53
N PRO A 97 15.71 2.16 -0.48
CA PRO A 97 15.55 2.90 0.78
C PRO A 97 16.88 3.38 1.40
N ALA A 98 17.94 2.56 1.25
CA ALA A 98 19.28 2.90 1.72
C ALA A 98 19.90 4.06 0.94
N LEU A 99 19.65 4.12 -0.38
CA LEU A 99 20.10 5.22 -1.23
C LEU A 99 19.33 6.51 -0.92
N ILE A 100 18.01 6.43 -0.74
CA ILE A 100 17.20 7.58 -0.31
C ILE A 100 17.74 8.13 1.01
N TYR A 101 18.00 7.27 2.01
CA TYR A 101 18.53 7.69 3.30
C TYR A 101 19.89 8.40 3.17
N ARG A 102 20.84 7.85 2.39
CA ARG A 102 22.14 8.50 2.16
C ARG A 102 22.01 9.82 1.41
N LEU A 103 21.18 9.87 0.37
CA LEU A 103 20.92 11.11 -0.37
C LEU A 103 20.34 12.19 0.56
N ARG A 104 19.45 11.83 1.51
CA ARG A 104 18.94 12.80 2.48
C ARG A 104 20.03 13.45 3.34
N GLN A 105 21.12 12.72 3.62
CA GLN A 105 22.26 13.22 4.39
C GLN A 105 23.32 13.94 3.53
N ALA A 106 23.26 13.77 2.21
CA ALA A 106 24.26 14.25 1.26
C ALA A 106 24.00 15.68 0.73
N THR A 107 23.28 16.53 1.47
CA THR A 107 22.96 17.91 1.06
C THR A 107 24.18 18.83 0.99
N ASN A 108 25.30 18.42 1.58
CA ASN A 108 26.59 19.11 1.53
C ASN A 108 27.69 18.24 0.89
N ASP A 109 27.31 17.32 0.01
CA ASP A 109 28.27 16.45 -0.68
C ASP A 109 29.21 17.25 -1.59
N ALA A 110 30.44 16.76 -1.76
CA ALA A 110 31.43 17.40 -2.63
C ALA A 110 31.08 17.24 -4.12
N ASN A 111 30.34 16.19 -4.50
CA ASN A 111 29.86 15.99 -5.86
C ASN A 111 28.61 16.86 -6.10
N PRO A 112 28.65 17.83 -7.04
CA PRO A 112 27.53 18.73 -7.29
C PRO A 112 26.28 18.03 -7.82
N ALA A 113 26.42 16.89 -8.50
CA ALA A 113 25.28 16.11 -8.97
C ALA A 113 24.53 15.46 -7.79
N ILE A 114 25.28 14.85 -6.86
CA ILE A 114 24.74 14.24 -5.64
C ILE A 114 24.10 15.31 -4.77
N GLN A 115 24.79 16.42 -4.56
CA GLN A 115 24.30 17.54 -3.77
C GLN A 115 22.96 18.07 -4.30
N LYS A 116 22.87 18.32 -5.62
CA LYS A 116 21.65 18.86 -6.22
C LYS A 116 20.49 17.88 -6.14
N VAL A 117 20.73 16.60 -6.42
CA VAL A 117 19.69 15.55 -6.29
C VAL A 117 19.24 15.42 -4.83
N ALA A 118 20.17 15.47 -3.88
CA ALA A 118 19.88 15.42 -2.44
C ALA A 118 19.00 16.58 -1.97
N ILE A 119 19.30 17.82 -2.40
CA ILE A 119 18.52 19.01 -2.05
C ILE A 119 17.09 18.89 -2.61
N GLU A 120 16.96 18.65 -3.90
CA GLU A 120 15.66 18.56 -4.58
C GLU A 120 14.80 17.39 -4.05
N LEU A 121 15.45 16.26 -3.71
CA LEU A 121 14.78 15.13 -3.07
C LEU A 121 14.24 15.51 -1.69
N ASN A 122 15.04 16.19 -0.86
CA ASN A 122 14.61 16.62 0.47
C ASN A 122 13.45 17.61 0.40
N GLU A 123 13.51 18.59 -0.50
CA GLU A 123 12.41 19.54 -0.73
C GLU A 123 11.13 18.82 -1.17
N LEU A 124 11.23 17.85 -2.08
CA LEU A 124 10.09 17.04 -2.51
C LEU A 124 9.45 16.28 -1.35
N LEU A 125 10.27 15.62 -0.51
CA LEU A 125 9.79 14.83 0.63
C LEU A 125 9.14 15.73 1.70
N GLU A 126 9.70 16.91 1.94
CA GLU A 126 9.13 17.91 2.85
C GLU A 126 7.77 18.42 2.34
N ASP A 127 7.69 18.78 1.05
CA ASP A 127 6.44 19.19 0.41
C ASP A 127 5.36 18.09 0.46
N GLN A 128 5.75 16.82 0.29
CA GLN A 128 4.84 15.69 0.45
C GLN A 128 4.31 15.58 1.88
N LEU A 129 5.15 15.77 2.90
CA LEU A 129 4.72 15.75 4.30
C LEU A 129 3.80 16.93 4.64
N ILE A 130 4.08 18.12 4.12
CA ILE A 130 3.22 19.30 4.28
C ILE A 130 1.86 19.05 3.61
N THR A 131 1.86 18.53 2.38
CA THR A 131 0.65 18.20 1.63
C THR A 131 -0.18 17.12 2.34
N ALA A 132 0.48 16.08 2.87
CA ALA A 132 -0.12 15.03 3.67
C ALA A 132 -0.80 15.60 4.92
N ARG A 133 -0.11 16.46 5.67
CA ARG A 133 -0.65 17.13 6.87
C ARG A 133 -1.87 17.98 6.53
N ASN A 134 -1.76 18.82 5.51
CA ASN A 134 -2.86 19.69 5.07
C ASN A 134 -4.07 18.87 4.62
N THR A 135 -3.84 17.77 3.89
CA THR A 135 -4.91 16.86 3.45
C THR A 135 -5.59 16.18 4.63
N LEU A 136 -4.84 15.72 5.63
CA LEU A 136 -5.42 15.16 6.85
C LEU A 136 -6.22 16.22 7.63
N GLN A 137 -5.71 17.45 7.70
CA GLN A 137 -6.39 18.56 8.34
C GLN A 137 -7.72 18.91 7.64
N ASP A 138 -7.74 18.94 6.31
CA ASP A 138 -8.95 19.14 5.51
C ASP A 138 -10.00 18.05 5.79
N LEU A 139 -9.56 16.79 5.90
CA LEU A 139 -10.43 15.66 6.19
C LEU A 139 -11.04 15.75 7.60
N LEU A 140 -10.22 16.09 8.61
CA LEU A 140 -10.67 16.27 9.98
C LEU A 140 -11.61 17.48 10.13
N ASN A 141 -11.36 18.56 9.40
CA ASN A 141 -12.19 19.77 9.42
C ASN A 141 -13.50 19.64 8.61
N SER A 142 -13.66 18.58 7.82
CA SER A 142 -14.81 18.41 6.92
C SER A 142 -16.15 18.33 7.67
N GLY A 143 -16.16 17.82 8.90
CA GLY A 143 -17.30 17.76 9.83
C GLY A 143 -18.50 16.90 9.38
N GLU A 144 -18.60 16.57 8.09
CA GLU A 144 -19.69 15.83 7.47
C GLU A 144 -19.15 14.70 6.57
N ILE A 145 -19.69 13.50 6.71
CA ILE A 145 -19.24 12.30 5.98
C ILE A 145 -19.34 12.46 4.46
N ARG A 146 -20.40 13.11 3.96
CA ARG A 146 -20.56 13.34 2.52
C ARG A 146 -19.47 14.26 1.95
N LYS A 147 -19.05 15.26 2.74
CA LYS A 147 -17.94 16.15 2.36
C LYS A 147 -16.61 15.42 2.45
N LEU A 148 -16.44 14.59 3.48
CA LEU A 148 -15.27 13.72 3.65
C LEU A 148 -15.05 12.83 2.43
N ASP A 149 -16.06 12.06 1.99
CA ASP A 149 -15.95 11.20 0.80
C ASP A 149 -15.58 11.99 -0.47
N SER A 150 -16.15 13.19 -0.63
CA SER A 150 -15.81 14.07 -1.76
C SER A 150 -14.36 14.58 -1.69
N ILE A 151 -13.84 14.89 -0.50
CA ILE A 151 -12.46 15.33 -0.30
C ILE A 151 -11.51 14.16 -0.56
N ILE A 152 -11.82 12.96 -0.08
CA ILE A 152 -11.04 11.74 -0.33
C ILE A 152 -10.95 11.48 -1.84
N GLY A 153 -12.08 11.45 -2.54
CA GLY A 153 -12.09 11.22 -3.99
C GLY A 153 -11.33 12.31 -4.78
N LYS A 154 -11.37 13.58 -4.32
CA LYS A 154 -10.55 14.65 -4.90
C LYS A 154 -9.06 14.44 -4.61
N ALA A 155 -8.69 14.17 -3.37
CA ALA A 155 -7.31 13.92 -2.96
C ALA A 155 -6.70 12.73 -3.69
N GLN A 156 -7.47 11.66 -3.92
CA GLN A 156 -7.03 10.50 -4.70
C GLN A 156 -6.72 10.88 -6.16
N ARG A 157 -7.63 11.61 -6.82
CA ARG A 157 -7.42 12.06 -8.21
C ARG A 157 -6.22 13.01 -8.35
N GLU A 158 -5.93 13.78 -7.31
CA GLU A 158 -4.78 14.69 -7.25
C GLU A 158 -3.48 13.99 -6.81
N GLY A 159 -3.52 12.68 -6.51
CA GLY A 159 -2.35 11.92 -6.05
C GLY A 159 -1.86 12.31 -4.65
N ARG A 160 -2.72 12.91 -3.82
CA ARG A 160 -2.39 13.33 -2.45
C ARG A 160 -2.52 12.21 -1.41
N LEU A 161 -3.17 11.09 -1.76
CA LEU A 161 -3.24 9.89 -0.91
C LEU A 161 -2.03 8.97 -1.17
N ASP A 162 -0.83 9.49 -0.93
CA ASP A 162 0.42 8.77 -1.13
C ASP A 162 0.95 8.14 0.16
N THR A 163 2.12 7.50 0.09
CA THR A 163 2.76 6.86 1.26
C THR A 163 2.98 7.85 2.40
N ALA A 164 3.31 9.12 2.10
CA ALA A 164 3.53 10.13 3.12
C ALA A 164 2.24 10.44 3.88
N PHE A 165 1.11 10.54 3.16
CA PHE A 165 -0.21 10.69 3.78
C PHE A 165 -0.55 9.54 4.73
N PHE A 166 -0.41 8.29 4.29
CA PHE A 166 -0.72 7.13 5.15
C PHE A 166 0.22 7.02 6.35
N ASN A 167 1.49 7.42 6.22
CA ASN A 167 2.42 7.48 7.36
C ASN A 167 1.96 8.51 8.41
N VAL A 168 1.62 9.72 7.96
CA VAL A 168 1.09 10.77 8.85
C VAL A 168 -0.20 10.31 9.53
N LEU A 169 -1.12 9.69 8.79
CA LEU A 169 -2.36 9.17 9.32
C LEU A 169 -2.12 8.05 10.36
N THR A 170 -1.20 7.12 10.09
CA THR A 170 -0.86 6.02 11.01
C THR A 170 -0.25 6.52 12.31
N VAL A 171 0.65 7.51 12.25
CA VAL A 171 1.22 8.13 13.46
C VAL A 171 0.12 8.82 14.28
N ASN A 172 -0.82 9.50 13.62
CA ASN A 172 -1.96 10.12 14.30
C ASN A 172 -2.92 9.08 14.91
N LEU A 173 -3.12 7.94 14.25
CA LEU A 173 -3.88 6.81 14.79
C LEU A 173 -3.24 6.24 16.06
N GLN A 174 -1.92 6.06 16.04
CA GLN A 174 -1.16 5.58 17.21
C GLN A 174 -1.22 6.59 18.37
N ASP A 175 -1.04 7.88 18.08
CA ASP A 175 -1.16 8.97 19.05
C ASP A 175 -2.58 9.00 19.65
N ALA A 176 -3.62 8.90 18.81
CA ALA A 176 -4.99 8.83 19.29
C ALA A 176 -5.23 7.59 20.16
N ALA A 177 -4.73 6.41 19.77
CA ALA A 177 -4.88 5.18 20.55
C ALA A 177 -4.17 5.23 21.91
N GLN A 178 -3.02 5.91 22.00
CA GLN A 178 -2.28 6.07 23.26
C GLN A 178 -2.91 7.11 24.19
N ASN A 179 -3.56 8.14 23.62
CA ASN A 179 -4.16 9.24 24.37
C ASN A 179 -5.67 9.09 24.62
N ASP A 180 -6.34 8.06 24.07
CA ASP A 180 -7.77 7.76 24.30
C ASP A 180 -8.03 7.15 25.70
N MET A 181 -7.51 7.79 26.76
CA MET A 181 -7.70 7.39 28.17
C MET A 181 -8.85 8.14 28.89
N GLY A 182 -9.81 8.71 28.16
CA GLY A 182 -10.91 9.46 28.77
C GLY A 182 -12.29 9.06 28.23
N PRO A 183 -13.34 9.04 29.06
CA PRO A 183 -14.71 8.96 28.57
C PRO A 183 -14.99 10.21 27.73
N THR A 184 -15.02 10.05 26.41
CA THR A 184 -15.57 11.07 25.51
C THR A 184 -17.00 11.38 25.94
N GLN A 185 -17.34 12.67 26.00
CA GLN A 185 -18.69 13.13 26.33
C GLN A 185 -19.74 12.34 25.52
N GLU A 186 -20.81 11.92 26.18
CA GLU A 186 -21.87 11.06 25.62
C GLU A 186 -22.32 11.58 24.24
N GLY A 187 -21.92 10.87 23.18
CA GLY A 187 -22.36 11.12 21.79
C GLY A 187 -21.30 11.57 20.79
N ALA A 188 -20.08 11.94 21.22
CA ALA A 188 -18.99 12.28 20.29
C ALA A 188 -18.18 11.02 19.91
N ALA A 189 -17.97 10.79 18.62
CA ALA A 189 -17.04 9.77 18.15
C ALA A 189 -15.63 10.10 18.63
N SER A 190 -14.91 9.13 19.18
CA SER A 190 -13.54 9.38 19.65
C SER A 190 -12.63 9.74 18.47
N ARG A 191 -11.57 10.50 18.73
CA ARG A 191 -10.57 10.86 17.70
C ARG A 191 -10.05 9.61 16.98
N LEU A 192 -9.87 8.53 17.73
CA LEU A 192 -9.47 7.24 17.18
C LEU A 192 -10.50 6.69 16.18
N GLN A 193 -11.79 6.70 16.51
CA GLN A 193 -12.85 6.21 15.63
C GLN A 193 -12.91 7.00 14.30
N ILE A 194 -12.72 8.32 14.36
CA ILE A 194 -12.75 9.18 13.17
C ILE A 194 -11.54 8.90 12.29
N LEU A 195 -10.34 8.82 12.88
CA LEU A 195 -9.14 8.50 12.14
C LEU A 195 -9.19 7.10 11.53
N GLN A 196 -9.77 6.11 12.24
CA GLN A 196 -10.00 4.76 11.72
C GLN A 196 -10.95 4.80 10.53
N HIS A 197 -12.04 5.55 10.64
CA HIS A 197 -12.96 5.72 9.52
C HIS A 197 -12.28 6.37 8.31
N ILE A 198 -11.53 7.46 8.50
CA ILE A 198 -10.76 8.11 7.43
C ILE A 198 -9.77 7.12 6.79
N TYR A 199 -9.04 6.36 7.61
CA TYR A 199 -8.09 5.36 7.14
C TYR A 199 -8.76 4.34 6.21
N THR A 200 -9.84 3.71 6.68
CA THR A 200 -10.57 2.72 5.89
C THR A 200 -11.12 3.32 4.60
N ARG A 201 -11.71 4.52 4.65
CA ARG A 201 -12.28 5.18 3.45
C ARG A 201 -11.22 5.59 2.44
N CYS A 202 -10.09 6.15 2.89
CA CYS A 202 -8.96 6.47 2.01
C CYS A 202 -8.39 5.21 1.37
N GLN A 203 -8.26 4.13 2.14
CA GLN A 203 -7.78 2.86 1.62
C GLN A 203 -8.73 2.28 0.56
N GLU A 204 -10.04 2.27 0.81
CA GLU A 204 -11.05 1.84 -0.16
C GLU A 204 -10.99 2.67 -1.46
N GLU A 205 -10.80 3.99 -1.34
CA GLU A 205 -10.68 4.86 -2.51
C GLU A 205 -9.40 4.58 -3.31
N VAL A 206 -8.26 4.36 -2.63
CA VAL A 206 -7.00 3.97 -3.27
C VAL A 206 -7.15 2.61 -3.95
N GLU A 207 -7.81 1.65 -3.30
CA GLU A 207 -8.02 0.30 -3.84
C GLU A 207 -8.80 0.30 -5.16
N LYS A 208 -9.67 1.30 -5.43
CA LYS A 208 -10.35 1.45 -6.73
C LYS A 208 -9.41 1.71 -7.89
N SER A 209 -8.23 2.27 -7.62
CA SER A 209 -7.21 2.55 -8.65
C SER A 209 -6.23 1.40 -8.87
N ILE A 210 -6.29 0.36 -8.03
CA ILE A 210 -5.44 -0.82 -8.13
C ILE A 210 -6.09 -1.83 -9.09
N PRO A 211 -5.31 -2.48 -9.97
CA PRO A 211 -5.82 -3.58 -10.79
C PRO A 211 -6.53 -4.63 -9.93
N PRO A 212 -7.69 -5.16 -10.38
CA PRO A 212 -8.57 -5.99 -9.54
C PRO A 212 -7.88 -7.26 -9.02
N GLY A 213 -7.03 -7.89 -9.83
CA GLY A 213 -6.23 -9.05 -9.40
C GLY A 213 -5.25 -8.73 -8.26
N LEU A 214 -4.57 -7.57 -8.33
CA LEU A 214 -3.64 -7.13 -7.29
C LEU A 214 -4.39 -6.66 -6.03
N ALA A 215 -5.54 -6.01 -6.19
CA ALA A 215 -6.40 -5.65 -5.07
C ALA A 215 -6.88 -6.90 -4.31
N LEU A 216 -7.31 -7.94 -5.02
CA LEU A 216 -7.68 -9.22 -4.43
C LEU A 216 -6.50 -9.87 -3.70
N LEU A 217 -5.32 -9.95 -4.35
CA LEU A 217 -4.12 -10.52 -3.73
C LEU A 217 -3.76 -9.80 -2.43
N ASN A 218 -3.76 -8.47 -2.42
CA ASN A 218 -3.47 -7.67 -1.23
C ASN A 218 -4.50 -7.90 -0.10
N ARG A 219 -5.76 -8.12 -0.43
CA ARG A 219 -6.80 -8.47 0.56
C ARG A 219 -6.56 -9.85 1.15
N ILE A 220 -6.24 -10.83 0.32
CA ILE A 220 -5.96 -12.20 0.75
C ILE A 220 -4.72 -12.26 1.65
N MET A 221 -3.64 -11.58 1.28
CA MET A 221 -2.40 -11.56 2.08
C MET A 221 -2.58 -10.93 3.47
N ARG A 222 -3.59 -10.07 3.63
CA ARG A 222 -3.94 -9.46 4.93
C ARG A 222 -4.98 -10.28 5.71
N ALA A 223 -5.58 -11.30 5.11
CA ALA A 223 -6.59 -12.14 5.76
C ALA A 223 -5.91 -13.31 6.51
N PRO A 224 -5.83 -13.26 7.85
CA PRO A 224 -5.09 -14.26 8.61
C PRO A 224 -5.78 -15.63 8.60
N GLU A 225 -7.11 -15.65 8.53
CA GLU A 225 -7.90 -16.88 8.63
C GLU A 225 -8.19 -17.49 7.25
N ASP A 226 -7.97 -18.80 7.14
CA ASP A 226 -8.21 -19.60 5.93
C ASP A 226 -9.68 -19.53 5.48
N SER A 227 -10.62 -19.48 6.41
CA SER A 227 -12.07 -19.34 6.15
C SER A 227 -12.39 -18.01 5.45
N ILE A 228 -11.76 -16.93 5.89
CA ILE A 228 -11.92 -15.59 5.30
C ILE A 228 -11.29 -15.59 3.90
N ARG A 229 -10.09 -16.12 3.73
CA ARG A 229 -9.45 -16.26 2.41
C ARG A 229 -10.31 -17.07 1.45
N ARG A 230 -10.87 -18.19 1.91
CA ARG A 230 -11.80 -19.02 1.14
C ARG A 230 -13.02 -18.23 0.67
N ASN A 231 -13.66 -17.47 1.55
CA ASN A 231 -14.78 -16.61 1.18
C ASN A 231 -14.39 -15.55 0.15
N LEU A 232 -13.17 -14.99 0.24
CA LEU A 232 -12.65 -14.06 -0.76
C LEU A 232 -12.46 -14.75 -2.13
N TYR A 233 -11.84 -15.94 -2.17
CA TYR A 233 -11.70 -16.67 -3.44
C TYR A 233 -13.07 -16.99 -4.06
N GLU A 234 -14.01 -17.49 -3.26
CA GLU A 234 -15.37 -17.79 -3.72
C GLU A 234 -16.07 -16.53 -4.25
N HIS A 235 -15.97 -15.41 -3.53
CA HIS A 235 -16.64 -14.19 -3.94
C HIS A 235 -16.01 -13.56 -5.19
N TYR A 236 -14.69 -13.59 -5.36
CA TYR A 236 -14.03 -12.83 -6.43
C TYR A 236 -13.67 -13.65 -7.67
N LEU A 237 -13.30 -14.93 -7.52
CA LEU A 237 -12.80 -15.76 -8.62
C LEU A 237 -13.84 -16.69 -9.22
N THR A 238 -15.02 -16.79 -8.61
CA THR A 238 -16.04 -17.78 -9.01
C THR A 238 -17.29 -17.09 -9.54
N PRO A 239 -18.16 -17.84 -10.26
CA PRO A 239 -19.29 -17.22 -10.91
C PRO A 239 -20.25 -16.60 -9.89
N GLN A 240 -20.69 -15.38 -10.15
CA GLN A 240 -21.61 -14.68 -9.25
C GLN A 240 -23.02 -15.28 -9.34
N LYS A 241 -23.70 -15.36 -8.21
CA LYS A 241 -25.12 -15.76 -8.17
C LYS A 241 -25.95 -14.70 -8.90
N THR A 242 -26.64 -15.09 -9.96
CA THR A 242 -27.53 -14.21 -10.73
C THR A 242 -28.97 -14.19 -10.21
N ILE A 243 -29.24 -14.87 -9.10
CA ILE A 243 -30.58 -14.95 -8.52
C ILE A 243 -30.69 -13.98 -7.35
N ILE A 244 -31.58 -12.99 -7.46
CA ILE A 244 -31.94 -12.09 -6.36
C ILE A 244 -33.33 -12.45 -5.86
N SER A 245 -33.47 -12.69 -4.56
CA SER A 245 -34.77 -12.87 -3.91
C SER A 245 -35.39 -11.50 -3.61
N SER A 246 -36.53 -11.20 -4.23
CA SER A 246 -37.34 -10.02 -3.93
C SER A 246 -37.91 -10.10 -2.50
N PRO A 247 -38.20 -8.97 -1.82
CA PRO A 247 -38.94 -8.94 -0.55
C PRO A 247 -40.26 -9.72 -0.57
N ASP A 248 -40.85 -9.91 -1.75
CA ASP A 248 -42.06 -10.70 -1.97
C ASP A 248 -41.80 -12.22 -2.06
N GLY A 249 -40.57 -12.69 -1.80
CA GLY A 249 -40.18 -14.10 -1.88
C GLY A 249 -40.07 -14.66 -3.29
N LYS A 250 -40.16 -13.81 -4.32
CA LYS A 250 -39.96 -14.22 -5.73
C LYS A 250 -38.49 -14.15 -6.09
N GLU A 251 -37.96 -15.27 -6.56
CA GLU A 251 -36.62 -15.36 -7.15
C GLU A 251 -36.66 -14.73 -8.55
N ILE A 252 -35.86 -13.68 -8.74
CA ILE A 252 -35.62 -13.07 -10.05
C ILE A 252 -34.27 -13.58 -10.51
N ASP A 253 -34.28 -14.47 -11.50
CA ASP A 253 -33.07 -14.83 -12.23
C ASP A 253 -32.74 -13.67 -13.18
N LEU A 254 -31.61 -13.01 -12.93
CA LEU A 254 -31.10 -11.92 -13.76
C LEU A 254 -30.53 -12.42 -15.09
N GLY A 255 -30.40 -13.74 -15.27
CA GLY A 255 -29.88 -14.38 -16.48
C GLY A 255 -28.37 -14.20 -16.63
N GLY A 256 -27.68 -15.30 -16.94
CA GLY A 256 -26.24 -15.33 -17.26
C GLY A 256 -25.42 -16.24 -16.33
N ASN A 257 -24.32 -16.79 -16.85
CA ASN A 257 -23.25 -17.27 -15.98
C ASN A 257 -22.60 -16.01 -15.42
N GLY A 258 -22.88 -15.66 -14.16
CA GLY A 258 -22.32 -14.45 -13.56
C GLY A 258 -20.80 -14.50 -13.67
N ALA A 259 -20.20 -13.66 -14.51
CA ALA A 259 -18.75 -13.62 -14.66
C ALA A 259 -18.10 -13.36 -13.28
N PRO A 260 -16.89 -13.89 -13.02
CA PRO A 260 -16.19 -13.58 -11.79
C PRO A 260 -15.92 -12.07 -11.68
N LEU A 261 -15.91 -11.54 -10.45
CA LEU A 261 -15.62 -10.13 -10.22
C LEU A 261 -14.18 -9.76 -10.58
N VAL A 262 -13.27 -10.73 -10.49
CA VAL A 262 -11.86 -10.59 -10.88
C VAL A 262 -11.59 -11.60 -11.99
N PRO A 263 -11.19 -11.15 -13.19
CA PRO A 263 -10.73 -12.05 -14.25
C PRO A 263 -9.59 -12.94 -13.73
N MET A 264 -9.65 -14.22 -14.05
CA MET A 264 -8.63 -15.18 -13.61
C MET A 264 -7.22 -14.76 -14.01
N GLN A 265 -7.07 -14.26 -15.25
CA GLN A 265 -5.79 -13.79 -15.77
C GLN A 265 -5.21 -12.63 -14.95
N ASP A 266 -6.04 -11.67 -14.53
CA ASP A 266 -5.60 -10.55 -13.71
C ASP A 266 -5.02 -11.02 -12.36
N PHE A 267 -5.59 -12.07 -11.79
CA PHE A 267 -5.09 -12.65 -10.53
C PHE A 267 -3.79 -13.44 -10.72
N ILE A 268 -3.65 -14.17 -11.84
CA ILE A 268 -2.39 -14.82 -12.25
C ILE A 268 -1.29 -13.78 -12.44
N ASP A 269 -1.58 -12.72 -13.18
CA ASP A 269 -0.64 -11.63 -13.47
C ASP A 269 -0.23 -10.90 -12.19
N ALA A 270 -1.17 -10.70 -11.25
CA ALA A 270 -0.86 -10.15 -9.93
C ALA A 270 0.12 -11.03 -9.15
N LEU A 271 -0.11 -12.34 -9.06
CA LEU A 271 0.80 -13.28 -8.42
C LEU A 271 2.18 -13.27 -9.09
N ALA A 272 2.21 -13.30 -10.42
CA ALA A 272 3.43 -13.27 -11.22
C ALA A 272 4.24 -11.99 -10.95
N GLN A 273 3.58 -10.84 -10.95
CA GLN A 273 4.20 -9.54 -10.71
C GLN A 273 4.73 -9.43 -9.27
N THR A 274 3.96 -9.88 -8.27
CA THR A 274 4.40 -9.87 -6.88
C THR A 274 5.64 -10.75 -6.68
N VAL A 275 5.68 -11.95 -7.26
CA VAL A 275 6.86 -12.83 -7.18
C VAL A 275 8.09 -12.17 -7.82
N LYS A 276 7.95 -11.57 -9.01
CA LYS A 276 9.03 -10.81 -9.65
C LYS A 276 9.55 -9.67 -8.77
N GLN A 277 8.64 -8.90 -8.16
CA GLN A 277 9.02 -7.81 -7.26
C GLN A 277 9.79 -8.32 -6.04
N ILE A 278 9.33 -9.40 -5.40
CA ILE A 278 10.03 -10.01 -4.27
C ILE A 278 11.46 -10.41 -4.66
N ARG A 279 11.63 -11.07 -5.81
CA ARG A 279 12.96 -11.46 -6.32
C ARG A 279 13.85 -10.28 -6.67
N THR A 280 13.26 -9.23 -7.22
CA THR A 280 13.99 -7.99 -7.52
C THR A 280 14.54 -7.38 -6.24
N VAL A 281 13.70 -7.26 -5.20
CA VAL A 281 14.08 -6.73 -3.88
C VAL A 281 15.14 -7.60 -3.19
N GLU A 282 15.05 -8.93 -3.32
CA GLU A 282 16.07 -9.88 -2.85
C GLU A 282 17.41 -9.65 -3.55
N ASN A 283 17.41 -9.51 -4.88
CA ASN A 283 18.63 -9.40 -5.68
C ASN A 283 19.36 -8.07 -5.48
N VAL A 284 18.63 -6.98 -5.21
CA VAL A 284 19.25 -5.70 -4.81
C VAL A 284 19.66 -5.66 -3.34
N GLY A 285 19.52 -6.76 -2.59
CA GLY A 285 19.92 -6.87 -1.19
C GLY A 285 19.02 -6.11 -0.20
N ALA A 286 17.85 -5.66 -0.62
CA ALA A 286 16.91 -4.92 0.23
C ALA A 286 16.02 -5.84 1.09
N ALA A 287 16.00 -7.15 0.80
CA ALA A 287 15.39 -8.17 1.64
C ALA A 287 16.34 -9.36 1.79
N ASP A 288 16.36 -9.98 2.97
CA ASP A 288 17.12 -11.20 3.17
C ASP A 288 16.48 -12.38 2.42
N ARG A 289 17.32 -13.32 2.01
CA ARG A 289 16.93 -14.50 1.23
C ARG A 289 15.86 -15.36 1.89
N VAL A 290 15.84 -15.42 3.23
CA VAL A 290 14.86 -16.25 3.97
C VAL A 290 13.50 -15.58 3.93
N SER A 291 13.44 -14.27 4.21
CA SER A 291 12.21 -13.48 4.13
C SER A 291 11.63 -13.46 2.70
N ALA A 292 12.48 -13.27 1.68
CA ALA A 292 12.06 -13.32 0.29
C ALA A 292 11.48 -14.69 -0.09
N ALA A 293 12.15 -15.78 0.33
CA ALA A 293 11.65 -17.14 0.11
C ALA A 293 10.29 -17.39 0.80
N ASN A 294 10.12 -16.91 2.04
CA ASN A 294 8.87 -17.01 2.77
C ASN A 294 7.72 -16.29 2.05
N LEU A 295 7.95 -15.07 1.56
CA LEU A 295 6.94 -14.31 0.82
C LEU A 295 6.53 -14.99 -0.51
N VAL A 296 7.49 -15.59 -1.21
CA VAL A 296 7.19 -16.39 -2.42
C VAL A 296 6.39 -17.65 -2.05
N GLU A 297 6.69 -18.31 -0.92
CA GLU A 297 5.88 -19.45 -0.46
C GLU A 297 4.48 -19.03 -0.02
N SER A 298 4.30 -17.84 0.54
CA SER A 298 2.97 -17.27 0.82
C SER A 298 2.18 -17.09 -0.47
N CYS A 299 2.77 -16.53 -1.53
CA CYS A 299 2.13 -16.43 -2.85
C CYS A 299 1.77 -17.81 -3.42
N ARG A 300 2.66 -18.81 -3.24
CA ARG A 300 2.41 -20.20 -3.66
C ARG A 300 1.26 -20.85 -2.88
N THR A 301 1.15 -20.56 -1.58
CA THR A 301 0.07 -21.06 -0.72
C THR A 301 -1.27 -20.48 -1.16
N ILE A 302 -1.33 -19.17 -1.39
CA ILE A 302 -2.50 -18.48 -1.94
C ILE A 302 -2.92 -19.10 -3.28
N ALA A 303 -1.97 -19.34 -4.17
CA ALA A 303 -2.25 -20.00 -5.45
C ALA A 303 -2.83 -21.42 -5.28
N LYS A 304 -2.32 -22.22 -4.33
CA LYS A 304 -2.85 -23.56 -4.02
C LYS A 304 -4.29 -23.49 -3.48
N GLU A 305 -4.56 -22.55 -2.58
CA GLU A 305 -5.91 -22.35 -2.02
C GLU A 305 -6.90 -21.91 -3.09
N ALA A 306 -6.53 -20.93 -3.92
CA ALA A 306 -7.35 -20.47 -5.04
C ALA A 306 -7.66 -21.62 -6.02
N ARG A 307 -6.66 -22.44 -6.35
CA ARG A 307 -6.81 -23.63 -7.20
C ARG A 307 -7.89 -24.58 -6.67
N ILE A 308 -7.90 -24.84 -5.35
CA ILE A 308 -8.90 -25.71 -4.72
C ILE A 308 -10.30 -25.12 -4.92
N VAL A 309 -10.49 -23.84 -4.63
CA VAL A 309 -11.80 -23.18 -4.75
C VAL A 309 -12.26 -23.12 -6.21
N ILE A 310 -11.38 -22.82 -7.15
CA ILE A 310 -11.68 -22.82 -8.58
C ILE A 310 -12.11 -24.22 -9.03
N GLY A 311 -11.35 -25.26 -8.66
CA GLY A 311 -11.68 -26.64 -9.02
C GLY A 311 -12.99 -27.15 -8.41
N GLU A 312 -13.33 -26.71 -7.19
CA GLU A 312 -14.61 -27.03 -6.55
C GLU A 312 -15.81 -26.35 -7.24
N LYS A 313 -15.65 -25.11 -7.74
CA LYS A 313 -16.78 -24.33 -8.31
C LYS A 313 -16.96 -24.50 -9.81
N TYR A 314 -15.86 -24.57 -10.58
CA TYR A 314 -15.91 -24.76 -12.03
C TYR A 314 -15.82 -26.25 -12.43
N GLY A 315 -15.23 -27.09 -11.57
CA GLY A 315 -14.99 -28.50 -11.81
C GLY A 315 -13.52 -28.83 -12.06
N ALA A 316 -13.12 -30.06 -11.72
CA ALA A 316 -11.73 -30.52 -11.81
C ALA A 316 -11.17 -30.59 -13.24
N GLU A 317 -12.04 -30.70 -14.24
CA GLU A 317 -11.67 -30.76 -15.67
C GLU A 317 -12.07 -29.48 -16.43
N SER A 318 -12.34 -28.39 -15.70
CA SER A 318 -12.75 -27.12 -16.29
C SER A 318 -11.61 -26.44 -17.03
N GLU A 319 -11.93 -25.72 -18.11
CA GLU A 319 -10.95 -24.92 -18.85
C GLU A 319 -10.39 -23.81 -17.97
N GLU A 320 -11.20 -23.24 -17.09
CA GLU A 320 -10.84 -22.23 -16.12
C GLU A 320 -9.74 -22.72 -15.16
N LEU A 321 -9.90 -23.91 -14.59
CA LEU A 321 -8.87 -24.50 -13.72
C LEU A 321 -7.58 -24.77 -14.49
N ARG A 322 -7.68 -25.34 -15.71
CA ARG A 322 -6.51 -25.62 -16.54
C ARG A 322 -5.74 -24.35 -16.89
N ASN A 323 -6.44 -23.30 -17.34
CA ASN A 323 -5.84 -22.02 -17.67
C ASN A 323 -5.16 -21.39 -16.44
N PHE A 324 -5.77 -21.52 -15.26
CA PHE A 324 -5.17 -21.06 -14.00
C PHE A 324 -3.86 -21.80 -13.66
N GLU A 325 -3.86 -23.13 -13.80
CA GLU A 325 -2.67 -23.96 -13.56
C GLU A 325 -1.54 -23.69 -14.57
N GLU A 326 -1.89 -23.59 -15.85
CA GLU A 326 -0.95 -23.32 -16.95
C GLU A 326 -0.35 -21.92 -16.82
N GLY A 327 -1.13 -20.92 -16.43
CA GLY A 327 -0.64 -19.56 -16.20
C GLY A 327 0.33 -19.44 -15.02
N LEU A 328 0.17 -20.27 -13.98
CA LEU A 328 1.03 -20.25 -12.79
C LEU A 328 2.25 -21.17 -12.86
N GLN A 329 2.26 -22.14 -13.78
CA GLN A 329 3.43 -22.99 -14.07
C GLN A 329 4.73 -22.18 -14.25
N PRO A 330 4.81 -21.18 -15.14
CA PRO A 330 6.05 -20.43 -15.34
C PRO A 330 6.50 -19.65 -14.09
N VAL A 331 5.55 -19.23 -13.24
CA VAL A 331 5.82 -18.46 -12.01
C VAL A 331 6.46 -19.32 -10.93
N PHE A 332 5.91 -20.51 -10.68
CA PHE A 332 6.35 -21.36 -9.55
C PHE A 332 7.22 -22.55 -9.96
N ARG A 333 7.28 -22.87 -11.25
CA ARG A 333 8.10 -23.93 -11.87
C ARG A 333 8.81 -23.39 -13.12
N PRO A 334 9.69 -22.38 -12.95
CA PRO A 334 10.42 -21.82 -14.07
C PRO A 334 11.29 -22.87 -14.75
N SER A 335 11.29 -22.88 -16.07
CA SER A 335 12.00 -23.86 -16.91
C SER A 335 13.50 -23.55 -17.08
N SER A 336 13.94 -22.34 -16.74
CA SER A 336 15.32 -21.88 -16.84
C SER A 336 15.75 -21.12 -15.58
N ALA A 337 17.03 -21.22 -15.23
CA ALA A 337 17.65 -20.44 -14.17
C ALA A 337 17.62 -18.92 -14.44
N GLU A 338 17.51 -18.52 -15.72
CA GLU A 338 17.44 -17.13 -16.19
C GLU A 338 16.01 -16.57 -16.18
N SER A 339 15.05 -17.33 -15.68
CA SER A 339 13.65 -16.89 -15.62
C SER A 339 13.51 -15.63 -14.75
N PRO A 340 12.70 -14.63 -15.16
CA PRO A 340 12.46 -13.43 -14.36
C PRO A 340 11.79 -13.72 -13.01
N TYR A 341 11.23 -14.93 -12.83
CA TYR A 341 10.68 -15.39 -11.55
C TYR A 341 11.73 -15.95 -10.59
N ILE A 342 12.98 -16.07 -11.06
CA ILE A 342 14.17 -16.41 -10.26
C ILE A 342 15.07 -15.19 -10.12
N THR A 343 15.35 -14.51 -11.23
CA THR A 343 16.29 -13.37 -11.31
C THR A 343 15.64 -12.01 -11.03
N GLY A 344 14.31 -11.94 -10.89
CA GLY A 344 13.60 -10.67 -10.80
C GLY A 344 13.42 -10.00 -12.16
N GLU A 345 12.84 -8.79 -12.16
CA GLU A 345 12.89 -7.92 -13.34
C GLU A 345 14.20 -7.11 -13.27
N ALA A 346 14.93 -7.10 -14.39
CA ALA A 346 16.16 -6.33 -14.55
C ALA A 346 15.88 -4.83 -14.67
#